data_AF-A0A3A0CJF0-F1
#
_entry.id   AF-A0A3A0CJF0-F1
#
_cell.length_a   1.000
_cell.length_b   1.000
_cell.length_c   1.000
_cell.angle_alpha   90.00
_cell.angle_beta   90.00
_cell.angle_gamma   90.00
#
_symmetry.space_group_name_H-M   'P 1'
#
loop_
_entity.id
_entity.type
_entity.pdbx_description
1 polymer ?
#
loop_
_entity_poly.entity_id
_entity_poly.type
_entity_poly.pdbx_seq_one_letter_code
_entity_poly.pdbx_strand_id
1 'polypeptide(L)'
;MNKASPGTEVPAAVRCAARRAADPEGDRRLRADLDARQGWRAEYFLPKDDDEMNTALAAGRFRHAAFLNLDALWEAVWKGEADLDAWEAAGVEIHVVEPPAADRDAWRGCVRETYRSLKKWRTANRRRQIVAAVVLSLLALAAMAVLLSITPPVR
;
A
#
# COMPACT_ATOMS: atom_id res chain seq x y z
N MET A 1 0.70 56.56 5.36
CA MET A 1 1.35 55.30 5.81
C MET A 1 0.26 54.25 5.90
N ASN A 2 0.15 53.39 4.88
CA ASN A 2 -0.88 52.35 4.81
C ASN A 2 -0.48 51.14 5.66
N LYS A 3 -1.31 50.79 6.63
CA LYS A 3 -1.19 49.54 7.39
C LYS A 3 -1.62 48.40 6.46
N ALA A 4 -0.69 47.52 6.10
CA ALA A 4 -1.02 46.25 5.47
C ALA A 4 -1.75 45.38 6.51
N SER A 5 -3.01 45.01 6.21
CA SER A 5 -3.72 43.98 6.98
C SER A 5 -2.97 42.66 6.83
N PRO A 6 -2.75 41.90 7.92
CA PRO A 6 -2.20 40.55 7.83
C PRO A 6 -3.20 39.71 7.02
N GLY A 7 -2.76 39.23 5.86
CA GLY A 7 -3.52 38.28 5.08
C GLY A 7 -3.81 37.06 5.94
N THR A 8 -5.10 36.75 6.09
CA THR A 8 -5.55 35.50 6.68
C THR A 8 -5.05 34.35 5.80
N GLU A 9 -3.88 33.79 6.11
CA GLU A 9 -3.45 32.52 5.55
C GLU A 9 -4.50 31.48 5.97
N VAL A 10 -5.39 31.14 5.03
CA VAL A 10 -6.29 30.00 5.20
C VAL A 10 -5.38 28.79 5.39
N PRO A 11 -5.50 28.04 6.51
CA PRO A 11 -4.68 26.86 6.74
C PRO A 11 -4.79 25.94 5.52
N ALA A 12 -3.65 25.53 4.96
CA ALA A 12 -3.65 24.63 3.81
C ALA A 12 -4.45 23.37 4.19
N ALA A 13 -5.49 23.06 3.39
CA ALA A 13 -6.36 21.93 3.66
C ALA A 13 -5.53 20.64 3.81
N VAL A 14 -5.82 19.87 4.85
CA VAL A 14 -5.15 18.62 5.15
C VAL A 14 -5.48 17.61 4.05
N ARG A 15 -4.48 17.18 3.28
CA ARG A 15 -4.69 16.25 2.17
C ARG A 15 -4.76 14.81 2.66
N CYS A 16 -5.83 14.12 2.26
CA CYS A 16 -6.09 12.71 2.58
C CYS A 16 -6.19 11.89 1.29
N ALA A 17 -5.48 10.76 1.22
CA ALA A 17 -5.71 9.76 0.18
C ALA A 17 -6.77 8.77 0.67
N ALA A 18 -7.88 8.64 -0.03
CA ALA A 18 -8.99 7.78 0.35
C ALA A 18 -9.15 6.63 -0.64
N ARG A 19 -9.05 5.39 -0.16
CA ARG A 19 -9.33 4.22 -0.98
C ARG A 19 -10.84 3.99 -1.06
N ARG A 20 -11.43 4.05 -2.26
CA ARG A 20 -12.85 3.78 -2.45
C ARG A 20 -13.20 2.36 -2.01
N ALA A 21 -14.39 2.21 -1.44
CA ALA A 21 -14.92 0.90 -1.10
C ALA A 21 -15.26 0.09 -2.37
N ALA A 22 -15.31 -1.23 -2.22
CA ALA A 22 -15.68 -2.13 -3.31
C ALA A 22 -17.17 -2.01 -3.69
N ASP A 23 -18.02 -1.61 -2.74
CA ASP A 23 -19.46 -1.46 -2.92
C ASP A 23 -19.94 0.00 -2.77
N PRO A 24 -21.07 0.39 -3.39
CA PRO A 24 -21.57 1.76 -3.33
C PRO A 24 -21.95 2.25 -1.93
N GLU A 25 -22.40 1.36 -1.04
CA GLU A 25 -22.80 1.75 0.32
C GLU A 25 -21.58 2.06 1.19
N GLY A 26 -20.53 1.25 1.08
CA GLY A 26 -19.23 1.52 1.65
C GLY A 26 -18.65 2.86 1.17
N ASP A 27 -18.75 3.18 -0.13
CA ASP A 27 -18.23 4.45 -0.66
C ASP A 27 -19.02 5.64 -0.12
N ARG A 28 -20.34 5.53 0.02
CA ARG A 28 -21.18 6.55 0.67
C ARG A 28 -20.75 6.81 2.11
N ARG A 29 -20.55 5.74 2.90
CA ARG A 29 -20.12 5.84 4.30
C ARG A 29 -18.72 6.45 4.45
N LEU A 30 -17.78 6.03 3.61
CA LEU A 30 -16.44 6.61 3.55
C LEU A 30 -16.47 8.11 3.26
N ARG A 31 -17.23 8.53 2.24
CA ARG A 31 -17.38 9.94 1.89
C ARG A 31 -18.01 10.73 3.03
N ALA A 32 -19.08 10.21 3.64
CA ALA A 32 -19.75 10.86 4.75
C ALA A 32 -18.81 11.09 5.95
N ASP A 33 -17.95 10.12 6.30
CA ASP A 33 -16.95 10.31 7.37
C ASP A 33 -15.89 11.35 6.99
N LEU A 34 -15.40 11.33 5.74
CA LEU A 34 -14.39 12.28 5.28
C LEU A 34 -14.94 13.72 5.14
N ASP A 35 -16.18 13.87 4.68
CA ASP A 35 -16.86 15.17 4.56
C ASP A 35 -17.19 15.76 5.94
N ALA A 36 -17.41 14.93 6.96
CA ALA A 36 -17.58 15.37 8.35
C ALA A 36 -16.27 15.91 8.97
N ARG A 37 -15.11 15.64 8.37
CA ARG A 37 -13.80 16.11 8.85
C ARG A 37 -13.47 17.47 8.27
N GLN A 38 -13.77 18.52 9.04
CA GLN A 38 -13.47 19.89 8.64
C GLN A 38 -11.99 20.08 8.31
N GLY A 39 -11.73 20.75 7.18
CA GLY A 39 -10.37 21.06 6.72
C GLY A 39 -9.66 19.92 5.98
N TRP A 40 -10.29 18.74 5.83
CA TRP A 40 -9.74 17.66 5.03
C TRP A 40 -10.12 17.82 3.55
N ARG A 41 -9.17 17.50 2.66
CA ARG A 41 -9.41 17.38 1.22
C ARG A 41 -9.02 15.97 0.78
N ALA A 42 -10.03 15.14 0.54
CA ALA A 42 -9.87 13.77 0.09
C ALA A 42 -9.62 13.69 -1.42
N GLU A 43 -8.62 12.88 -1.80
CA GLU A 43 -8.38 12.41 -3.17
C GLU A 43 -8.70 10.92 -3.19
N TYR A 44 -9.63 10.51 -4.06
CA TYR A 44 -10.17 9.15 -4.06
C TYR A 44 -9.47 8.27 -5.09
N PHE A 45 -8.96 7.12 -4.63
CA PHE A 45 -8.31 6.09 -5.44
C PHE A 45 -9.22 4.87 -5.57
N LEU A 46 -9.28 4.25 -6.74
CA LEU A 46 -10.01 2.99 -6.90
C LEU A 46 -9.17 1.82 -6.34
N PRO A 47 -9.79 0.69 -5.97
CA PRO A 47 -9.06 -0.51 -5.52
C PRO A 47 -8.00 -1.08 -6.48
N LYS A 48 -8.04 -0.68 -7.75
CA LYS A 48 -7.05 -1.07 -8.78
C LYS A 48 -5.89 -0.07 -8.92
N ASP A 49 -6.01 1.09 -8.27
CA ASP A 49 -5.04 2.19 -8.29
C ASP A 49 -4.35 2.31 -6.91
N ASP A 50 -4.33 1.22 -6.13
CA ASP A 50 -3.71 1.18 -4.78
C ASP A 50 -2.19 1.43 -4.87
N ASP A 51 -1.55 1.05 -5.98
CA ASP A 51 -0.14 1.32 -6.26
C ASP A 51 0.14 2.82 -6.48
N GLU A 52 -0.75 3.51 -7.20
CA GLU A 52 -0.72 4.98 -7.36
C GLU A 52 -0.92 5.69 -6.03
N MET A 53 -1.91 5.22 -5.24
CA MET A 53 -2.16 5.72 -3.89
C MET A 53 -0.92 5.60 -3.01
N ASN A 54 -0.28 4.44 -3.01
CA ASN A 54 0.93 4.18 -2.23
C ASN A 54 2.13 4.99 -2.69
N THR A 55 2.33 5.15 -3.99
CA THR A 55 3.38 6.01 -4.54
C THR A 55 3.20 7.45 -4.07
N ALA A 56 1.97 7.96 -4.11
CA ALA A 56 1.68 9.32 -3.68
C ALA A 56 1.81 9.52 -2.15
N LEU A 57 1.43 8.52 -1.35
CA LEU A 57 1.62 8.52 0.10
C LEU A 57 3.11 8.49 0.48
N ALA A 58 3.89 7.60 -0.15
CA ALA A 58 5.34 7.51 0.08
C ALA A 58 6.08 8.79 -0.36
N ALA A 59 5.59 9.48 -1.38
CA ALA A 59 6.09 10.80 -1.80
C ALA A 59 5.71 11.95 -0.84
N GLY A 60 4.96 11.67 0.23
CA GLY A 60 4.55 12.68 1.21
C GLY A 60 3.48 13.65 0.69
N ARG A 61 2.78 13.32 -0.42
CA ARG A 61 1.70 14.18 -0.97
C ARG A 61 0.48 14.26 -0.04
N PHE A 62 0.33 13.27 0.83
CA PHE A 62 -0.79 13.15 1.76
C PHE A 62 -0.26 12.89 3.16
N ARG A 63 -0.98 13.38 4.17
CA ARG A 63 -0.69 13.12 5.58
C ARG A 63 -1.61 12.05 6.16
N HIS A 64 -2.71 11.75 5.49
CA HIS A 64 -3.64 10.70 5.92
C HIS A 64 -3.93 9.73 4.78
N ALA A 65 -4.11 8.47 5.14
CA ALA A 65 -4.63 7.41 4.28
C ALA A 65 -5.91 6.86 4.89
N ALA A 66 -7.04 6.99 4.19
CA ALA A 66 -8.35 6.57 4.68
C ALA A 66 -8.84 5.31 3.99
N PHE A 67 -9.34 4.38 4.79
CA PHE A 67 -9.96 3.12 4.36
C PHE A 67 -11.32 2.98 5.04
N LEU A 68 -12.28 2.33 4.38
CA LEU A 68 -13.58 2.06 4.99
C LEU A 68 -13.43 1.20 6.25
N ASN A 69 -12.71 0.08 6.15
CA ASN A 69 -12.55 -0.90 7.22
C ASN A 69 -11.14 -1.53 7.16
N LEU A 70 -10.85 -2.40 8.13
CA LEU A 70 -9.56 -3.10 8.16
C LEU A 70 -9.36 -4.07 7.00
N ASP A 71 -10.43 -4.67 6.47
CA ASP A 71 -10.33 -5.60 5.35
C ASP A 71 -9.82 -4.89 4.10
N ALA A 72 -10.29 -3.67 3.83
CA ALA A 72 -9.81 -2.84 2.73
C ALA A 72 -8.33 -2.46 2.87
N LEU A 73 -7.87 -2.14 4.09
CA LEU A 73 -6.45 -1.89 4.36
C LEU A 73 -5.63 -3.17 4.15
N TRP A 74 -6.10 -4.29 4.68
CA TRP A 74 -5.42 -5.57 4.55
C TRP A 74 -5.34 -6.05 3.12
N GLU A 75 -6.39 -5.85 2.32
CA GLU A 75 -6.40 -6.16 0.91
C GLU A 75 -5.23 -5.46 0.17
N ALA A 76 -5.08 -4.14 0.34
CA ALA A 76 -3.97 -3.38 -0.25
C ALA A 76 -2.60 -3.89 0.23
N VAL A 77 -2.46 -4.21 1.52
CA VAL A 77 -1.24 -4.80 2.09
C VAL A 77 -0.95 -6.19 1.49
N TRP A 78 -1.98 -7.02 1.33
CA TRP A 78 -1.87 -8.39 0.81
C TRP A 78 -1.53 -8.44 -0.68
N LYS A 79 -1.97 -7.45 -1.45
CA LYS A 79 -1.53 -7.27 -2.85
C LYS A 79 -0.11 -6.72 -2.95
N GLY A 80 0.43 -6.18 -1.86
CA GLY A 80 1.75 -5.53 -1.85
C GLY A 80 1.69 -4.10 -2.38
N GLU A 81 0.50 -3.55 -2.48
CA GLU A 81 0.22 -2.20 -2.98
C GLU A 81 0.22 -1.18 -1.83
N ALA A 82 0.27 -1.60 -0.56
CA ALA A 82 0.46 -0.71 0.59
C ALA A 82 1.76 -1.03 1.36
N ASP A 83 2.72 -0.10 1.38
CA ASP A 83 3.94 -0.18 2.17
C ASP A 83 3.82 0.64 3.47
N LEU A 84 3.39 -0.02 4.54
CA LEU A 84 3.14 0.65 5.82
C LEU A 84 4.41 1.23 6.46
N ASP A 85 5.59 0.65 6.22
CA ASP A 85 6.85 1.21 6.74
C ASP A 85 7.19 2.51 6.02
N ALA A 86 6.99 2.56 4.70
CA ALA A 86 7.19 3.77 3.91
C ALA A 86 6.20 4.88 4.31
N TRP A 87 4.95 4.50 4.58
CA TRP A 87 3.93 5.43 5.06
C TRP A 87 4.28 6.00 6.44
N GLU A 88 4.71 5.15 7.38
CA GLU A 88 5.14 5.60 8.70
C GLU A 88 6.36 6.55 8.59
N ALA A 89 7.34 6.23 7.75
CA ALA A 89 8.50 7.09 7.51
C ALA A 89 8.13 8.45 6.88
N ALA A 90 7.10 8.47 6.04
CA ALA A 90 6.56 9.71 5.46
C ALA A 90 5.65 10.50 6.43
N GLY A 91 5.39 9.96 7.63
CA GLY A 91 4.48 10.56 8.61
C GLY A 91 3.02 10.50 8.17
N VAL A 92 2.62 9.43 7.48
CA VAL A 92 1.24 9.17 7.09
C VAL A 92 0.48 8.53 8.24
N GLU A 93 -0.66 9.10 8.59
CA GLU A 93 -1.60 8.52 9.54
C GLU A 93 -2.67 7.71 8.83
N ILE A 94 -2.85 6.46 9.24
CA ILE A 94 -3.89 5.59 8.71
C ILE A 94 -5.19 5.84 9.47
N HIS A 95 -6.26 6.11 8.73
CA HIS A 95 -7.62 6.29 9.23
C HIS A 95 -8.50 5.14 8.72
N VAL A 96 -9.23 4.52 9.64
CA VAL A 96 -10.19 3.45 9.33
C VAL A 96 -11.55 3.93 9.82
N VAL A 97 -12.51 4.05 8.91
CA VAL A 97 -13.85 4.60 9.22
C VAL A 97 -14.62 3.66 10.16
N GLU A 98 -14.48 2.36 9.95
CA GLU A 98 -15.14 1.29 10.71
C GLU A 98 -14.07 0.46 11.44
N PRO A 99 -13.46 1.00 12.51
CA PRO A 99 -12.50 0.24 13.30
C PRO A 99 -13.21 -0.90 14.03
N PRO A 100 -12.51 -2.01 14.31
CA PRO A 100 -13.09 -3.12 15.06
C PRO A 100 -13.55 -2.67 16.46
N ALA A 101 -14.66 -3.22 16.92
CA ALA A 101 -15.30 -2.80 18.17
C ALA A 101 -14.46 -3.10 19.44
N ALA A 102 -13.52 -4.04 19.36
CA ALA A 102 -12.90 -4.64 20.55
C ALA A 102 -11.80 -3.81 21.22
N ASP A 103 -11.27 -2.76 20.59
CA ASP A 103 -10.39 -1.73 21.16
C ASP A 103 -10.01 -0.79 19.99
N ARG A 104 -10.42 0.48 20.07
CA ARG A 104 -10.25 1.44 18.96
C ARG A 104 -8.80 1.73 18.63
N ASP A 105 -7.86 1.43 19.53
CA ASP A 105 -6.43 1.74 19.34
C ASP A 105 -5.55 0.49 19.23
N ALA A 106 -5.94 -0.64 19.82
CA ALA A 106 -5.12 -1.87 19.77
C ALA A 106 -4.95 -2.43 18.36
N TRP A 107 -5.90 -2.19 17.44
CA TRP A 107 -5.81 -2.74 16.08
C TRP A 107 -4.57 -2.24 15.33
N ARG A 108 -4.09 -1.03 15.62
CA ARG A 108 -2.91 -0.45 14.95
C ARG A 108 -1.66 -1.26 15.24
N GLY A 109 -1.49 -1.69 16.49
CA GLY A 109 -0.38 -2.55 16.91
C GLY A 109 -0.41 -3.90 16.19
N CYS A 110 -1.59 -4.53 16.17
CA CYS A 110 -1.82 -5.80 15.48
C CYS A 110 -1.52 -5.71 13.97
N VAL A 111 -1.97 -4.63 13.31
CA VAL A 111 -1.69 -4.39 11.88
C VAL A 111 -0.20 -4.26 11.63
N ARG A 112 0.53 -3.49 12.45
CA ARG A 112 1.98 -3.32 12.29
C ARG A 112 2.74 -4.63 12.49
N GLU A 113 2.40 -5.41 13.52
CA GLU A 113 3.06 -6.68 13.79
C GLU A 113 2.82 -7.71 12.68
N THR A 114 1.57 -7.81 12.22
CA THR A 114 1.18 -8.71 11.14
C THR A 114 1.83 -8.31 9.81
N TYR A 115 1.89 -7.00 9.49
CA TYR A 115 2.59 -6.49 8.32
C TYR A 115 4.09 -6.85 8.34
N ARG A 116 4.78 -6.66 9.47
CA ARG A 116 6.19 -7.02 9.62
C ARG A 116 6.43 -8.51 9.42
N SER A 117 5.54 -9.34 9.97
CA SER A 117 5.59 -10.80 9.79
C SER A 117 5.40 -11.20 8.33
N LEU A 118 4.43 -10.59 7.64
CA LEU A 118 4.18 -10.79 6.22
C LEU A 118 5.40 -10.37 5.36
N LYS A 119 6.01 -9.22 5.64
CA LYS A 119 7.19 -8.72 4.93
C LYS A 119 8.40 -9.65 5.08
N LYS A 120 8.64 -10.17 6.29
CA LYS A 120 9.67 -11.19 6.55
C LYS A 120 9.40 -12.46 5.73
N TRP A 121 8.16 -12.96 5.76
CA TRP A 121 7.76 -14.14 5.01
C TRP A 121 7.93 -13.95 3.50
N ARG A 122 7.46 -12.82 2.93
CA ARG A 122 7.62 -12.50 1.50
C ARG A 122 9.10 -12.45 1.09
N THR A 123 9.94 -11.84 1.92
CA THR A 123 11.39 -11.75 1.66
C THR A 123 12.03 -13.13 1.65
N ALA A 124 11.70 -13.99 2.61
CA ALA A 124 12.19 -15.36 2.67
C ALA A 124 11.70 -16.18 1.46
N ASN A 125 10.43 -16.03 1.07
CA ASN A 125 9.86 -16.76 -0.05
C ASN A 125 10.45 -16.32 -1.40
N ARG A 126 10.66 -15.01 -1.60
CA ARG A 126 11.30 -14.47 -2.81
C ARG A 126 12.72 -15.03 -2.98
N ARG A 127 13.48 -15.14 -1.90
CA ARG A 127 14.82 -15.78 -1.93
C ARG A 127 14.74 -17.23 -2.39
N ARG A 128 13.77 -18.00 -1.88
CA ARG A 128 13.57 -19.41 -2.29
C ARG A 128 13.20 -19.53 -3.76
N GLN A 129 12.31 -18.66 -4.26
CA GLN A 129 11.92 -18.64 -5.68
C GLN A 129 13.10 -18.31 -6.60
N ILE A 130 13.95 -17.35 -6.22
CA ILE A 130 15.17 -17.03 -6.98
C ILE A 130 16.11 -18.23 -7.02
N VAL A 131 16.34 -18.90 -5.87
CA VAL A 131 17.19 -20.10 -5.82
C VAL A 131 16.62 -21.22 -6.70
N ALA A 132 15.31 -21.47 -6.62
CA ALA A 132 14.65 -22.47 -7.46
C ALA A 132 14.81 -22.15 -8.95
N ALA A 133 14.61 -20.89 -9.35
CA ALA A 133 14.81 -20.46 -10.74
C ALA A 133 16.26 -20.68 -11.20
N VAL A 134 17.26 -20.33 -10.39
CA VAL A 134 18.68 -20.54 -10.70
C VAL A 134 18.99 -22.03 -10.87
N VAL A 135 18.51 -22.87 -9.95
CA VAL A 135 18.72 -24.33 -10.03
C VAL A 135 18.10 -24.89 -11.31
N LEU A 136 16.86 -24.51 -11.64
CA LEU A 136 16.19 -24.94 -12.86
C LEU A 136 16.93 -24.46 -14.12
N SER A 137 17.46 -23.23 -14.14
CA SER A 137 18.27 -22.74 -15.26
C SER A 137 19.57 -23.53 -15.44
N LEU A 138 20.27 -23.85 -14.35
CA LEU A 138 21.49 -24.67 -14.42
C LEU A 138 21.21 -26.09 -14.92
N LEU A 139 20.11 -26.70 -14.48
CA LEU A 139 19.68 -28.02 -14.96
C LEU A 139 19.32 -27.99 -16.45
N ALA A 140 18.63 -26.96 -16.90
CA ALA A 140 18.30 -26.79 -18.32
C ALA A 140 19.56 -26.64 -19.19
N LEU A 141 20.54 -25.86 -18.73
CA LEU A 141 21.84 -25.70 -19.42
C LEU A 141 22.62 -27.01 -19.47
N ALA A 142 22.66 -27.76 -18.36
CA ALA A 142 23.31 -29.06 -18.32
C ALA A 142 22.65 -30.06 -19.28
N ALA A 143 21.32 -30.12 -19.31
CA ALA A 143 20.59 -30.96 -20.25
C ALA A 143 20.84 -30.58 -21.72
N MET A 144 20.89 -29.27 -22.02
CA MET A 144 21.22 -28.79 -23.36
C MET A 144 22.65 -29.15 -23.78
N ALA A 145 23.62 -29.03 -22.87
CA ALA A 145 25.00 -29.41 -23.14
C ALA A 145 25.14 -30.93 -23.41
N VAL A 146 24.40 -31.75 -22.64
CA VAL A 146 24.35 -33.20 -22.87
C VAL A 146 23.73 -33.53 -24.22
N LEU A 147 22.62 -32.87 -24.58
CA LEU A 147 21.97 -33.05 -25.88
C LEU A 147 22.93 -32.69 -27.04
N LEU A 148 23.63 -31.55 -26.94
CA LEU A 148 24.62 -31.12 -27.93
C LEU A 148 25.79 -32.07 -28.05
N SER A 149 26.21 -32.71 -26.95
CA SER A 149 27.32 -33.67 -26.95
C SER A 149 26.96 -35.01 -27.58
N ILE A 150 25.68 -35.41 -27.52
CA ILE A 150 25.20 -36.69 -28.07
C ILE A 150 24.77 -36.54 -29.54
N THR A 151 24.45 -35.33 -30.00
CA THR A 151 23.99 -35.10 -31.37
C THR A 151 25.20 -35.07 -32.33
N PRO A 152 25.37 -36.06 -33.23
CA PRO A 152 26.49 -36.06 -34.16
C PRO A 152 26.38 -34.89 -35.15
N PRO A 153 27.50 -34.35 -35.67
CA PRO A 153 27.44 -33.31 -36.69
C PRO A 153 26.76 -33.87 -37.93
N VAL A 154 25.62 -33.30 -38.30
CA VAL A 154 24.98 -33.57 -39.58
C VAL A 154 25.91 -33.02 -40.66
N ARG A 155 26.55 -33.92 -41.40
CA ARG A 155 27.39 -33.61 -42.57
C ARG A 155 26.54 -33.42 -43.81
#